data_AF-A0A392S2L2-F1
#
_entry.id   AF-A0A392S2L2-F1
#
_cell.length_a   1.000
_cell.length_b   1.000
_cell.length_c   1.000
_cell.angle_alpha   90.00
_cell.angle_beta   90.00
_cell.angle_gamma   90.00
#
_symmetry.space_group_name_H-M   'P 1'
#
loop_
_entity.id
_entity.type
_entity.pdbx_description
1 polymer ?
#
loop_
_entity_poly.entity_id
_entity_poly.type
_entity_poly.pdbx_seq_one_letter_code
_entity_poly.pdbx_strand_id
1 'polypeptide(L)' 'MTLKTLYDWVSSAGLPKSFRGEAVNTAAYLINRCPSTGINLKTPMEVWSGRPAYYSNLKVFGSLAFAHVKQDKLDARA' A
#
# COMPACT_ATOMS: atom_id res chain seq x y z
N MET A 1 -8.08 -13.72 6.49
CA MET A 1 -7.28 -12.95 7.48
C MET A 1 -8.24 -12.36 8.50
N THR A 2 -8.03 -12.60 9.79
CA THR A 2 -8.94 -12.15 10.86
C THR A 2 -8.37 -10.91 11.57
N LEU A 3 -9.23 -10.10 12.20
CA LEU A 3 -8.81 -8.92 12.99
C LEU A 3 -7.73 -9.25 14.03
N LYS A 4 -7.82 -10.44 14.65
CA LYS A 4 -6.81 -10.93 15.59
C LYS A 4 -5.45 -11.11 14.92
N THR A 5 -5.40 -11.79 13.77
CA THR A 5 -4.14 -12.00 13.04
C THR A 5 -3.50 -10.68 12.61
N LEU A 6 -4.31 -9.68 12.25
CA LEU A 6 -3.83 -8.35 11.87
C LEU A 6 -3.28 -7.57 13.06
N TYR A 7 -3.95 -7.64 14.21
CA TYR A 7 -3.46 -7.02 15.45
C TYR A 7 -2.13 -7.63 15.91
N ASP A 8 -2.01 -8.96 15.84
CA ASP A 8 -0.80 -9.68 16.22
C ASP A 8 0.38 -9.27 15.30
N TRP A 9 0.15 -9.15 13.99
CA TRP A 9 1.14 -8.69 13.00
C TRP A 9 1.62 -7.25 13.23
N VAL A 10 0.68 -6.32 13.48
CA VAL A 10 1.05 -4.93 13.80
C VAL A 10 1.79 -4.84 15.14
N SER A 11 1.44 -5.71 16.09
CA SER A 11 2.11 -5.78 17.39
C SER A 11 3.55 -6.29 17.30
N SER A 12 3.85 -7.20 16.36
CA SER A 12 5.22 -7.70 16.14
C SER A 12 6.10 -6.76 15.33
N ALA A 13 5.52 -5.75 14.66
CA ALA A 13 6.24 -4.80 13.80
C ALA A 13 7.11 -3.75 14.54
N GLY A 14 7.27 -3.86 15.87
CA GLY A 14 8.12 -2.93 16.65
C GLY A 14 7.56 -1.51 16.80
N LEU A 15 6.30 -1.26 16.43
CA LEU A 15 5.65 0.05 16.51
C LEU A 15 5.36 0.47 17.98
N PRO A 16 5.56 1.76 18.32
CA PRO A 16 5.10 2.31 19.59
C PRO A 16 3.59 2.09 19.78
N LYS A 17 3.15 1.82 21.02
CA LYS A 17 1.74 1.51 21.32
C LYS A 17 0.76 2.56 20.81
N SER A 18 1.16 3.83 20.83
CA SER A 18 0.36 4.97 20.33
C SER A 18 -0.03 4.84 18.85
N PHE A 19 0.82 4.24 18.01
CA PHE A 19 0.58 4.14 16.57
C PHE A 19 -0.13 2.85 16.16
N ARG A 20 -0.30 1.87 17.06
CA ARG A 20 -0.86 0.55 16.69
C ARG A 20 -2.30 0.64 16.22
N GLY A 21 -3.12 1.52 16.82
CA GLY A 21 -4.50 1.72 16.40
C GLY A 21 -4.60 2.20 14.95
N GLU A 22 -3.80 3.21 14.59
CA GLU A 22 -3.75 3.74 13.22
C GLU A 22 -3.16 2.72 12.24
N ALA A 23 -2.12 2.00 12.64
CA ALA A 23 -1.51 0.96 11.82
C ALA A 23 -2.48 -0.19 11.53
N VAL A 24 -3.23 -0.65 12.54
CA VAL A 24 -4.29 -1.66 12.40
C VAL A 24 -5.37 -1.17 11.43
N ASN A 25 -5.85 0.06 11.61
CA ASN A 25 -6.86 0.64 10.74
C ASN A 25 -6.38 0.77 9.28
N THR A 26 -5.14 1.21 9.09
CA THR A 26 -4.51 1.35 7.77
C THR A 26 -4.33 0.00 7.09
N ALA A 27 -3.84 -1.01 7.82
CA ALA A 27 -3.70 -2.36 7.28
C ALA A 27 -5.06 -2.96 6.88
N ALA A 28 -6.09 -2.80 7.71
CA ALA A 28 -7.44 -3.26 7.39
C ALA A 28 -8.02 -2.53 6.17
N TYR A 29 -7.80 -1.21 6.07
CA TYR A 29 -8.21 -0.40 4.93
C TYR A 29 -7.59 -0.91 3.62
N LEU A 30 -6.29 -1.24 3.64
CA LEU A 30 -5.56 -1.76 2.49
C LEU A 30 -6.05 -3.15 2.10
N ILE A 31 -6.11 -4.10 3.04
CA ILE A 31 -6.52 -5.49 2.76
C ILE A 31 -7.91 -5.53 2.14
N ASN A 32 -8.84 -4.71 2.63
CA ASN A 32 -10.19 -4.66 2.08
C ASN A 32 -10.25 -4.12 0.65
N ARG A 33 -9.20 -3.41 0.19
CA ARG A 33 -9.10 -2.80 -1.13
C ARG A 33 -8.03 -3.41 -2.03
N CYS A 34 -7.30 -4.41 -1.54
CA CYS A 34 -6.36 -5.16 -2.35
C CYS A 34 -7.12 -6.24 -3.14
N PRO A 35 -6.83 -6.41 -4.43
CA PRO A 35 -7.37 -7.52 -5.20
C PRO A 35 -6.85 -8.83 -4.62
N SER A 36 -7.71 -9.84 -4.58
CA SER A 36 -7.36 -11.17 -4.06
C SER A 36 -7.66 -12.26 -5.07
N THR A 37 -6.69 -13.15 -5.27
CA THR A 37 -6.80 -14.30 -6.19
C THR A 37 -7.94 -15.23 -5.79
N GLY A 38 -8.22 -15.38 -4.49
CA GLY A 38 -9.31 -16.21 -3.99
C GLY A 38 -10.72 -15.70 -4.30
N ILE A 39 -10.85 -14.46 -4.81
CA ILE A 39 -12.13 -13.85 -5.20
C ILE A 39 -12.06 -13.28 -6.62
N ASN A 40 -11.39 -13.99 -7.53
CA ASN A 40 -11.29 -13.63 -8.95
C ASN A 40 -10.73 -12.21 -9.17
N LEU A 41 -9.70 -11.85 -8.40
CA LEU A 41 -9.03 -10.54 -8.43
C LEU A 41 -9.94 -9.35 -8.08
N LYS A 42 -11.14 -9.59 -7.53
CA LYS A 42 -11.94 -8.54 -6.91
C LYS A 42 -11.33 -8.15 -5.56
N THR A 43 -11.73 -7.01 -5.04
CA THR A 43 -11.42 -6.61 -3.66
C THR A 43 -12.50 -7.11 -2.70
N PRO A 44 -12.17 -7.43 -1.44
CA PRO A 44 -13.19 -7.78 -0.43
C PRO A 44 -14.27 -6.69 -0.27
N MET A 45 -13.88 -5.42 -0.35
CA MET A 45 -14.81 -4.28 -0.31
C MET A 45 -15.83 -4.32 -1.43
N GLU A 46 -15.42 -4.65 -2.65
CA GLU A 46 -16.35 -4.78 -3.79
C GLU A 46 -17.32 -5.93 -3.60
N VAL A 47 -16.83 -7.07 -3.12
CA VAL A 47 -17.65 -8.25 -2.88
C VAL A 47 -18.69 -7.99 -1.79
N TRP A 48 -18.32 -7.31 -0.70
CA TRP A 48 -19.24 -7.03 0.41
C TRP A 48 -20.20 -5.88 0.16
N SER A 49 -19.75 -4.81 -0.49
CA SER A 49 -20.55 -3.60 -0.66
C SER A 49 -21.30 -3.52 -1.99
N GLY A 50 -20.91 -4.34 -2.97
CA GLY A 50 -21.39 -4.24 -4.36
C GLY A 50 -20.92 -2.97 -5.08
N ARG A 51 -20.05 -2.16 -4.48
CA ARG A 51 -19.53 -0.91 -5.03
C ARG A 51 -18.03 -1.03 -5.34
N PRO A 52 -17.52 -0.34 -6.38
CA PRO A 52 -16.09 -0.28 -6.67
C PRO A 52 -15.26 0.19 -5.46
N ALA A 53 -14.04 -0.32 -5.33
CA ALA A 53 -13.11 0.18 -4.32
C ALA A 53 -12.65 1.61 -4.66
N TYR A 54 -12.83 2.55 -3.72
CA TYR A 54 -12.33 3.92 -3.86
C TYR A 54 -10.97 4.08 -3.16
N TYR A 55 -10.02 4.71 -3.86
CA TYR A 55 -8.62 4.88 -3.43
C TYR A 55 -8.22 6.34 -3.17
N SER A 56 -9.16 7.28 -3.20
CA SER A 56 -8.89 8.73 -3.03
C SER A 56 -8.19 9.08 -1.71
N ASN A 57 -8.34 8.24 -0.69
CA ASN A 57 -7.74 8.45 0.63
C ASN A 57 -6.34 7.82 0.76
N LEU A 58 -5.89 7.03 -0.22
CA LEU A 58 -4.51 6.52 -0.22
C LEU A 58 -3.54 7.64 -0.57
N LYS A 59 -2.43 7.67 0.17
CA LYS A 59 -1.30 8.55 -0.09
C LYS A 59 -0.12 7.70 -0.52
N VAL A 60 0.53 8.11 -1.61
CA VAL A 60 1.80 7.50 -2.02
C VAL A 60 2.83 7.82 -0.94
N PHE A 61 3.45 6.78 -0.38
CA PHE A 61 4.59 6.95 0.50
C PHE A 61 5.85 7.03 -0.37
N GLY A 62 6.58 8.13 -0.30
CA GLY A 62 7.81 8.32 -1.05
C GLY A 62 8.30 9.76 -1.03
N SER A 63 9.59 9.94 -1.31
CA SER A 63 10.18 11.25 -1.64
C SER A 63 10.46 11.31 -3.14
N LEU A 64 10.54 12.53 -3.68
CA LEU A 64 10.95 12.74 -5.05
C LEU A 64 12.38 12.21 -5.23
N ALA A 65 12.57 11.23 -6.10
CA ALA A 65 13.88 10.67 -6.42
C ALA A 65 14.23 10.96 -7.88
N PHE A 66 15.38 11.60 -8.12
CA PHE A 66 15.88 11.86 -9.46
C PHE A 66 16.87 10.76 -9.86
N ALA A 67 16.69 10.17 -11.03
CA ALA A 67 17.67 9.28 -11.62
C ALA A 67 18.85 10.10 -12.16
N HIS A 68 20.08 9.71 -11.82
CA HIS A 68 21.28 10.30 -12.42
C HIS A 68 21.47 9.70 -13.83
N VAL A 69 21.18 10.50 -14.86
CA VAL A 69 21.47 10.14 -16.26
C VAL A 69 22.88 10.63 -16.58
N LYS A 70 23.81 9.71 -16.87
CA LYS A 70 25.12 10.09 -17.40
C LYS A 70 24.91 10.66 -18.80
N GLN A 71 25.27 11.92 -19.00
CA GLN A 71 25.42 12.47 -20.35
C GLN A 71 26.64 11.77 -20.96
N ASP A 72 26.40 10.86 -21.91
CA ASP A 72 27.47 10.38 -22.77
C ASP A 72 28.12 11.61 -23.43
N LYS A 73 29.46 11.62 -23.42
CA LYS A 73 30.26 12.70 -24.00
C LYS A 73 29.72 13.00 -25.40
N LEU A 74 29.33 14.24 -25.63
CA LEU A 74 29.02 14.74 -26.97
C LEU A 74 30.29 14.59 -27.81
N ASP A 75 30.23 13.77 -28.86
CA ASP A 75 31.29 13.73 -29.85
C ASP A 75 31.43 15.12 -30.49
N ALA A 76 32.67 15.59 -30.62
CA ALA A 76 32.96 16.80 -31.37
C ALA A 76 32.51 16.59 -32.82
N ARG A 77 31.58 17.42 -33.29
CA ARG A 77 31.25 17.49 -34.71
C ARG A 77 32.50 17.92 -35.50
N ALA A 78 32.66 17.27 -36.64
CA ALA A 78 33.78 17.32 -37.60
C ALA A 78 34.35 18.72 -37.87
#